data_AF-A0A3D5UTQ8-F1
#
_entry.id   AF-A0A3D5UTQ8-F1
#
_cell.length_a   1.000
_cell.length_b   1.000
_cell.length_c   1.000
_cell.angle_alpha   90.00
_cell.angle_beta   90.00
_cell.angle_gamma   90.00
#
_symmetry.space_group_name_H-M   'P 1'
#
loop_
_entity.id
_entity.type
_entity.pdbx_description
1 polymer ?
#
loop_
_entity_poly.entity_id
_entity_poly.type
_entity_poly.pdbx_seq_one_letter_code
_entity_poly.pdbx_strand_id
1 'polypeptide(L)'
;EVEFLDMPDPDLEEEFSRLTPMHKVPLLVDGDVIVPESETICEYLEDKGLGISLRPTDAASIARMRVLCRIGDLYVMKPMGELFSQINPASRDAQLVAREMAELQKAMGWLEAYLTGDGHAVGNSLTLADCELVPVLFFFDQIGPMFGHVNPLSDYPKVEAYYKGITKEPAAAKVLAELDSALRRMMAG
;
A
#
# COMPACT_ATOMS: atom_id res chain seq x y z
N GLU A 1 2.86 14.72 19.74
CA GLU A 1 1.45 14.50 19.35
C GLU A 1 1.40 14.67 17.84
N VAL A 2 0.69 13.80 17.12
CA VAL A 2 0.58 13.87 15.64
C VAL A 2 -0.85 14.25 15.32
N GLU A 3 -1.01 15.35 14.59
CA GLU A 3 -2.31 15.78 14.07
C GLU A 3 -2.52 15.17 12.69
N PHE A 4 -3.70 14.60 12.46
CA PHE A 4 -4.11 14.06 11.16
C PHE A 4 -5.15 14.99 10.56
N LEU A 5 -4.87 15.46 9.34
CA LEU A 5 -5.79 16.29 8.56
C LEU A 5 -6.27 15.45 7.37
N ASP A 6 -7.58 15.32 7.23
CA ASP A 6 -8.20 14.57 6.14
C ASP A 6 -8.28 15.43 4.89
N MET A 7 -7.97 14.83 3.72
CA MET A 7 -8.09 15.49 2.42
C MET A 7 -9.08 14.75 1.52
N PRO A 8 -9.81 15.44 0.63
CA PRO A 8 -9.76 16.89 0.40
C PRO A 8 -10.48 17.70 1.48
N ASP A 9 -9.88 18.81 1.90
CA ASP A 9 -10.48 19.84 2.73
C ASP A 9 -10.35 21.20 2.02
N PRO A 10 -11.46 21.84 1.59
CA PRO A 10 -11.42 23.14 0.92
C PRO A 10 -10.74 24.24 1.74
N ASP A 11 -10.81 24.17 3.07
CA ASP A 11 -10.20 25.19 3.95
C ASP A 11 -8.67 25.03 4.01
N LEU A 12 -8.15 23.84 3.69
CA LEU A 12 -6.72 23.54 3.69
C LEU A 12 -6.09 23.53 2.29
N GLU A 13 -6.88 23.59 1.21
CA GLU A 13 -6.40 23.41 -0.16
C GLU A 13 -5.31 24.42 -0.57
N GLU A 14 -5.48 25.70 -0.20
CA GLU A 14 -4.50 26.75 -0.51
C GLU A 14 -3.20 26.55 0.28
N GLU A 15 -3.28 26.19 1.55
CA GLU A 15 -2.11 25.93 2.39
C GLU A 15 -1.36 24.68 1.91
N PHE A 16 -2.07 23.58 1.71
CA PHE A 16 -1.53 22.32 1.18
C PHE A 16 -0.79 22.53 -0.14
N SER A 17 -1.38 23.34 -1.03
CA SER A 17 -0.79 23.71 -2.32
C SER A 17 0.50 24.53 -2.22
N ARG A 18 0.69 25.29 -1.13
CA ARG A 18 1.94 26.02 -0.87
C ARG A 18 3.03 25.13 -0.28
N LEU A 19 2.65 24.08 0.45
CA LEU A 19 3.60 23.18 1.11
C LEU A 19 4.32 22.27 0.12
N THR A 20 3.62 21.76 -0.90
CA THR A 20 4.21 20.87 -1.90
C THR A 20 3.64 21.09 -3.29
N PRO A 21 4.48 21.19 -4.34
CA PRO A 21 4.01 21.27 -5.72
C PRO A 21 3.47 19.93 -6.26
N MET A 22 3.60 18.84 -5.50
CA MET A 22 3.12 17.52 -5.94
C MET A 22 1.61 17.38 -5.84
N HIS A 23 0.96 18.10 -4.92
CA HIS A 23 -0.47 18.00 -4.63
C HIS A 23 -0.95 16.55 -4.43
N LYS A 24 -0.15 15.75 -3.69
CA LYS A 24 -0.44 14.34 -3.37
C LYS A 24 -0.40 14.12 -1.87
N VAL A 25 -1.30 13.25 -1.42
CA VAL A 25 -1.26 12.69 -0.06
C VAL A 25 -0.59 11.31 -0.08
N PRO A 26 0.06 10.89 1.02
CA PRO A 26 0.28 11.64 2.27
C PRO A 26 1.39 12.71 2.16
N LEU A 27 1.34 13.69 3.07
CA LEU A 27 2.37 14.72 3.28
C LEU A 27 2.63 14.84 4.79
N LEU A 28 3.88 14.73 5.23
CA LEU A 28 4.27 15.01 6.61
C LEU A 28 4.85 16.43 6.72
N VAL A 29 4.40 17.16 7.73
CA VAL A 29 4.96 18.45 8.16
C VAL A 29 5.54 18.28 9.57
N ASP A 30 6.85 18.48 9.70
CA ASP A 30 7.59 18.37 10.96
C ASP A 30 8.42 19.65 11.18
N GLY A 31 7.78 20.66 11.78
CA GLY A 31 8.35 22.01 11.86
C GLY A 31 8.54 22.59 10.46
N ASP A 32 9.78 22.94 10.12
CA ASP A 32 10.15 23.47 8.80
C ASP A 32 10.42 22.36 7.76
N VAL A 33 10.34 21.09 8.14
CA VAL A 33 10.62 19.95 7.26
C VAL A 33 9.31 19.46 6.63
N ILE A 34 9.26 19.47 5.30
CA ILE A 34 8.15 18.96 4.50
C ILE A 34 8.59 17.67 3.81
N VAL A 35 7.91 16.56 4.09
CA VAL A 35 8.26 15.24 3.55
C VAL A 35 7.05 14.66 2.79
N PRO A 36 7.02 14.74 1.46
CA PRO A 36 6.05 14.00 0.64
C PRO A 36 6.46 12.52 0.49
N GLU A 37 5.55 11.72 -0.09
CA GLU A 37 5.72 10.29 -0.41
C GLU A 37 5.74 9.38 0.83
N SER A 38 4.84 8.40 0.88
CA SER A 38 4.64 7.51 2.04
C SER A 38 5.91 6.77 2.46
N GLU A 39 6.64 6.16 1.53
CA GLU A 39 7.89 5.44 1.83
C GLU A 39 8.96 6.37 2.40
N THR A 40 9.05 7.60 1.88
CA THR A 40 10.02 8.61 2.36
C THR A 40 9.64 9.11 3.76
N ILE A 41 8.34 9.33 4.02
CA ILE A 41 7.82 9.66 5.35
C ILE A 41 8.18 8.56 6.35
N CYS A 42 7.94 7.30 6.01
CA CYS A 42 8.27 6.16 6.87
C CYS A 42 9.77 6.07 7.16
N GLU A 43 10.64 6.18 6.15
CA GLU A 43 12.10 6.16 6.35
C GLU A 43 12.59 7.38 7.17
N TYR A 44 11.99 8.56 7.00
CA TYR A 44 12.28 9.74 7.81
C TYR A 44 11.92 9.53 9.30
N LEU A 45 10.77 8.92 9.57
CA LEU A 45 10.34 8.61 10.94
C LEU A 45 11.27 7.56 11.60
N GLU A 46 11.73 6.56 10.84
CA GLU A 46 12.76 5.62 11.29
C GLU A 46 14.07 6.34 11.63
N ASP A 47 14.52 7.28 10.79
CA ASP A 47 15.76 8.04 11.01
C ASP A 47 15.66 8.97 12.24
N LYS A 48 14.46 9.46 12.58
CA LYS A 48 14.22 10.17 13.85
C LYS A 48 14.25 9.27 15.08
N GLY A 49 14.23 7.94 14.90
CA GLY A 49 14.27 6.97 15.99
C GLY A 49 13.05 7.03 16.92
N LEU A 50 11.89 7.37 16.37
CA LEU A 50 10.65 7.47 17.16
C LEU A 50 9.95 6.11 17.25
N GLY A 51 9.69 5.66 18.48
CA GLY A 51 8.93 4.43 18.72
C GLY A 51 9.75 3.15 18.51
N ILE A 52 9.07 2.08 18.10
CA ILE A 52 9.68 0.79 17.80
C ILE A 52 10.13 0.83 16.34
N SER A 53 11.42 0.57 16.09
CA SER A 53 11.96 0.53 14.73
C SER A 53 11.34 -0.62 13.93
N LEU A 54 10.89 -0.29 12.72
CA LEU A 54 10.39 -1.19 11.70
C LEU A 54 11.44 -1.44 10.60
N ARG A 55 12.68 -1.00 10.80
CA ARG A 55 13.79 -1.24 9.89
C ARG A 55 14.69 -2.38 10.43
N PRO A 56 14.95 -3.44 9.65
CA PRO A 56 15.95 -4.44 10.02
C PRO A 56 17.35 -3.83 10.17
N THR A 57 18.25 -4.53 10.87
CA THR A 57 19.61 -4.02 11.15
C THR A 57 20.68 -4.57 10.21
N ASP A 58 20.46 -5.74 9.60
CA ASP A 58 21.40 -6.32 8.65
C ASP A 58 21.11 -5.88 7.20
N ALA A 59 22.17 -5.72 6.42
CA ALA A 59 22.09 -5.18 5.06
C ALA A 59 21.21 -6.03 4.12
N ALA A 60 21.16 -7.34 4.30
CA ALA A 60 20.40 -8.23 3.42
C ALA A 60 18.90 -8.10 3.68
N SER A 61 18.48 -8.05 4.95
CA SER A 61 17.09 -7.84 5.33
C SER A 61 16.60 -6.44 4.96
N ILE A 62 17.45 -5.41 5.11
CA ILE A 62 17.14 -4.04 4.64
C ILE A 62 16.90 -4.03 3.13
N ALA A 63 17.77 -4.67 2.35
CA ALA A 63 17.61 -4.75 0.91
C ALA A 63 16.32 -5.47 0.51
N ARG A 64 16.00 -6.58 1.20
CA ARG A 64 14.75 -7.32 0.98
C ARG A 64 13.51 -6.48 1.30
N MET A 65 13.51 -5.78 2.44
CA MET A 65 12.42 -4.89 2.85
C MET A 65 12.16 -3.85 1.77
N ARG A 66 13.21 -3.14 1.34
CA ARG A 66 13.10 -2.12 0.28
C ARG A 66 12.62 -2.70 -1.05
N VAL A 67 13.12 -3.88 -1.45
CA VAL A 67 12.63 -4.52 -2.69
C VAL A 67 11.12 -4.78 -2.61
N LEU A 68 10.62 -5.29 -1.48
CA LEU A 68 9.20 -5.52 -1.28
C LEU A 68 8.40 -4.21 -1.30
N CYS A 69 8.90 -3.15 -0.65
CA CYS A 69 8.29 -1.82 -0.71
C CYS A 69 8.15 -1.34 -2.16
N ARG A 70 9.25 -1.40 -2.93
CA ARG A 70 9.28 -0.98 -4.33
C ARG A 70 8.40 -1.84 -5.23
N ILE A 71 8.23 -3.13 -4.93
CA ILE A 71 7.29 -3.99 -5.66
C ILE A 71 5.86 -3.50 -5.45
N GLY A 72 5.45 -3.30 -4.20
CA GLY A 72 4.12 -2.77 -3.85
C GLY A 72 3.82 -1.46 -4.55
N ASP A 73 4.68 -0.46 -4.36
CA ASP A 73 4.46 0.90 -4.84
C ASP A 73 4.49 0.99 -6.38
N LEU A 74 5.57 0.52 -7.01
CA LEU A 74 5.76 0.77 -8.44
C LEU A 74 4.99 -0.17 -9.35
N TYR A 75 4.75 -1.41 -8.90
CA TYR A 75 4.35 -2.49 -9.79
C TYR A 75 3.01 -3.13 -9.39
N VAL A 76 2.53 -2.93 -8.16
CA VAL A 76 1.17 -3.32 -7.77
C VAL A 76 0.25 -2.11 -7.76
N MET A 77 0.58 -1.04 -7.01
CA MET A 77 -0.29 0.14 -6.88
C MET A 77 -0.51 0.86 -8.20
N LYS A 78 0.53 0.99 -9.03
CA LYS A 78 0.41 1.66 -10.33
C LYS A 78 -0.66 1.03 -11.25
N PRO A 79 -0.59 -0.27 -11.62
CA PRO A 79 -1.64 -0.89 -12.43
C PRO A 79 -2.99 -0.93 -11.70
N MET A 80 -3.03 -1.07 -10.37
CA MET A 80 -4.28 -0.98 -9.61
C MET A 80 -4.94 0.40 -9.75
N GLY A 81 -4.18 1.50 -9.71
CA GLY A 81 -4.68 2.85 -9.92
C GLY A 81 -5.35 3.04 -11.29
N GLU A 82 -4.71 2.51 -12.33
CA GLU A 82 -5.30 2.50 -13.67
C GLU A 82 -6.59 1.65 -13.71
N LEU A 83 -6.59 0.48 -13.07
CA LEU A 83 -7.79 -0.39 -12.99
C LEU A 83 -8.93 0.25 -12.18
N PHE A 84 -8.64 1.01 -11.12
CA PHE A 84 -9.66 1.75 -10.36
C PHE A 84 -10.49 2.68 -11.28
N SER A 85 -9.84 3.33 -12.25
CA SER A 85 -10.55 4.17 -13.24
C SER A 85 -11.48 3.38 -14.18
N GLN A 86 -11.36 2.05 -14.20
CA GLN A 86 -12.08 1.13 -15.07
C GLN A 86 -13.17 0.32 -14.36
N ILE A 87 -13.49 0.65 -13.09
CA ILE A 87 -14.48 -0.09 -12.31
C ILE A 87 -15.85 -0.10 -12.98
N ASN A 88 -16.28 1.02 -13.58
CA ASN A 88 -17.56 1.09 -14.29
C ASN A 88 -17.54 0.22 -15.57
N PRO A 89 -18.29 -0.89 -15.63
CA PRO A 89 -18.30 -1.78 -16.80
C PRO A 89 -18.80 -1.11 -18.08
N ALA A 90 -19.63 -0.07 -17.97
CA ALA A 90 -20.19 0.61 -19.13
C ALA A 90 -19.17 1.49 -19.89
N SER A 91 -18.10 1.92 -19.22
CA SER A 91 -17.11 2.85 -19.76
C SER A 91 -15.69 2.30 -19.78
N ARG A 92 -15.46 1.03 -19.38
CA ARG A 92 -14.12 0.48 -19.27
C ARG A 92 -13.48 0.18 -20.63
N ASP A 93 -12.20 0.51 -20.75
CA ASP A 93 -11.34 0.14 -21.88
C ASP A 93 -10.80 -1.29 -21.68
N ALA A 94 -11.26 -2.22 -22.52
CA ALA A 94 -10.87 -3.61 -22.44
C ALA A 94 -9.36 -3.85 -22.70
N GLN A 95 -8.73 -3.03 -23.56
CA GLN A 95 -7.30 -3.18 -23.85
C GLN A 95 -6.46 -2.70 -22.68
N LEU A 96 -6.84 -1.57 -22.07
CA LEU A 96 -6.19 -1.06 -20.87
C LEU A 96 -6.33 -2.07 -19.72
N VAL A 97 -7.54 -2.56 -19.46
CA VAL A 97 -7.78 -3.58 -18.42
C VAL A 97 -6.92 -4.82 -18.65
N ALA A 98 -6.87 -5.35 -19.87
CA ALA A 98 -6.05 -6.53 -20.18
C ALA A 98 -4.55 -6.27 -19.94
N ARG A 99 -4.05 -5.09 -20.31
CA ARG A 99 -2.65 -4.69 -20.09
C ARG A 99 -2.33 -4.61 -18.60
N GLU A 100 -3.11 -3.86 -17.83
CA GLU A 100 -2.82 -3.61 -16.42
C GLU A 100 -3.01 -4.86 -15.57
N MET A 101 -3.98 -5.72 -15.89
CA MET A 101 -4.11 -7.03 -15.24
C MET A 101 -2.88 -7.92 -15.48
N ALA A 102 -2.30 -7.87 -16.68
CA ALA A 102 -1.08 -8.64 -16.98
C ALA A 102 0.14 -8.11 -16.22
N GLU A 103 0.28 -6.78 -16.07
CA GLU A 103 1.35 -6.19 -15.24
C GLU A 103 1.16 -6.52 -13.76
N LEU A 104 -0.08 -6.45 -13.27
CA LEU A 104 -0.42 -6.81 -11.90
C LEU A 104 -0.10 -8.28 -11.60
N GLN A 105 -0.42 -9.20 -12.51
CA GLN A 105 -0.05 -10.62 -12.39
C GLN A 105 1.47 -10.84 -12.31
N LYS A 106 2.26 -10.10 -13.10
CA LYS A 106 3.73 -10.16 -13.02
C LYS A 106 4.22 -9.71 -11.64
N ALA A 107 3.70 -8.58 -11.15
CA ALA A 107 4.09 -8.02 -9.87
C ALA A 107 3.74 -8.96 -8.70
N MET A 108 2.55 -9.57 -8.72
CA MET A 108 2.16 -10.58 -7.75
C MET A 108 3.03 -11.84 -7.83
N GLY A 109 3.46 -12.24 -9.03
CA GLY A 109 4.47 -13.30 -9.21
C GLY A 109 5.82 -12.96 -8.59
N TRP A 110 6.23 -11.69 -8.58
CA TRP A 110 7.44 -11.27 -7.86
C TRP A 110 7.23 -11.30 -6.35
N LEU A 111 6.11 -10.78 -5.83
CA LEU A 111 5.80 -10.89 -4.39
C LEU A 111 5.78 -12.35 -3.95
N GLU A 112 5.18 -13.23 -4.72
CA GLU A 112 5.19 -14.68 -4.48
C GLU A 112 6.62 -15.21 -4.42
N ALA A 113 7.52 -14.79 -5.32
CA ALA A 113 8.91 -15.22 -5.31
C ALA A 113 9.69 -14.70 -4.08
N TYR A 114 9.45 -13.47 -3.66
CA TYR A 114 10.22 -12.81 -2.60
C TYR A 114 9.69 -13.07 -1.18
N LEU A 115 8.38 -13.23 -0.98
CA LEU A 115 7.80 -13.53 0.34
C LEU A 115 8.11 -14.97 0.77
N THR A 116 8.20 -15.20 2.08
CA THR A 116 8.38 -16.54 2.66
C THR A 116 7.06 -17.20 3.02
N GLY A 117 6.02 -16.41 3.33
CA GLY A 117 4.68 -16.89 3.70
C GLY A 117 4.45 -17.02 5.22
N ASP A 118 5.32 -16.45 6.06
CA ASP A 118 5.31 -16.67 7.51
C ASP A 118 4.58 -15.57 8.31
N GLY A 119 3.81 -14.71 7.64
CA GLY A 119 2.99 -13.67 8.28
C GLY A 119 3.66 -12.31 8.50
N HIS A 120 4.96 -12.20 8.23
CA HIS A 120 5.69 -10.93 8.11
C HIS A 120 6.40 -10.88 6.76
N ALA A 121 6.58 -9.68 6.21
CA ALA A 121 7.18 -9.49 4.90
C ALA A 121 8.68 -9.86 4.91
N VAL A 122 9.38 -9.51 6.01
CA VAL A 122 10.80 -9.80 6.22
C VAL A 122 11.04 -10.28 7.64
N GLY A 123 11.62 -11.47 7.79
CA GLY A 123 11.92 -12.05 9.10
C GLY A 123 10.65 -12.44 9.84
N ASN A 124 10.62 -12.18 11.15
CA ASN A 124 9.54 -12.61 12.07
C ASN A 124 8.95 -11.43 12.87
N SER A 125 9.02 -10.22 12.34
CA SER A 125 8.52 -9.00 12.97
C SER A 125 8.04 -8.00 11.91
N LEU A 126 7.20 -7.05 12.32
CA LEU A 126 6.77 -5.96 11.45
C LEU A 126 7.96 -5.17 10.92
N THR A 127 7.89 -4.84 9.63
CA THR A 127 8.85 -3.98 8.94
C THR A 127 8.13 -2.92 8.09
N LEU A 128 8.88 -1.95 7.54
CA LEU A 128 8.29 -1.01 6.58
C LEU A 128 7.70 -1.70 5.34
N ALA A 129 8.17 -2.90 4.98
CA ALA A 129 7.56 -3.68 3.92
C ALA A 129 6.13 -4.14 4.27
N ASP A 130 5.83 -4.37 5.55
CA ASP A 130 4.46 -4.66 5.99
C ASP A 130 3.58 -3.42 5.93
N CYS A 131 4.13 -2.23 6.24
CA CYS A 131 3.43 -0.95 6.08
C CYS A 131 3.03 -0.71 4.61
N GLU A 132 3.85 -1.13 3.66
CA GLU A 132 3.52 -1.07 2.22
C GLU A 132 2.53 -2.18 1.83
N LEU A 133 2.84 -3.44 2.12
CA LEU A 133 2.12 -4.56 1.51
C LEU A 133 0.72 -4.78 2.09
N VAL A 134 0.47 -4.44 3.35
CA VAL A 134 -0.87 -4.59 3.95
C VAL A 134 -1.96 -3.82 3.19
N PRO A 135 -1.86 -2.49 2.98
CA PRO A 135 -2.85 -1.74 2.20
C PRO A 135 -2.88 -2.16 0.73
N VAL A 136 -1.72 -2.46 0.13
CA VAL A 136 -1.62 -2.89 -1.28
C VAL A 136 -2.39 -4.18 -1.52
N LEU A 137 -2.18 -5.20 -0.68
CA LEU A 137 -2.83 -6.49 -0.82
C LEU A 137 -4.32 -6.44 -0.47
N PHE A 138 -4.72 -5.54 0.43
CA PHE A 138 -6.14 -5.25 0.66
C PHE A 138 -6.81 -4.79 -0.64
N PHE A 139 -6.27 -3.78 -1.31
CA PHE A 139 -6.89 -3.29 -2.55
C PHE A 139 -6.84 -4.31 -3.68
N PHE A 140 -5.76 -5.09 -3.78
CA PHE A 140 -5.67 -6.19 -4.74
C PHE A 140 -6.80 -7.21 -4.54
N ASP A 141 -7.06 -7.62 -3.29
CA ASP A 141 -8.12 -8.56 -2.93
C ASP A 141 -9.51 -8.02 -3.26
N GLN A 142 -9.73 -6.72 -3.07
CA GLN A 142 -11.02 -6.06 -3.36
C GLN A 142 -11.25 -5.78 -4.85
N ILE A 143 -10.20 -5.46 -5.61
CA ILE A 143 -10.30 -5.14 -7.04
C ILE A 143 -10.53 -6.39 -7.87
N GLY A 144 -9.83 -7.50 -7.57
CA GLY A 144 -9.88 -8.72 -8.38
C GLY A 144 -11.30 -9.15 -8.79
N PRO A 145 -12.25 -9.24 -7.85
CA PRO A 145 -13.64 -9.60 -8.14
C PRO A 145 -14.35 -8.67 -9.14
N MET A 146 -14.01 -7.38 -9.16
CA MET A 146 -14.58 -6.38 -10.10
C MET A 146 -14.15 -6.62 -11.56
N PHE A 147 -13.10 -7.43 -11.74
CA PHE A 147 -12.55 -7.85 -13.02
C PHE A 147 -12.65 -9.36 -13.25
N GLY A 148 -13.46 -10.07 -12.47
CA GLY A 148 -13.78 -11.50 -12.66
C GLY A 148 -12.85 -12.47 -11.93
N HIS A 149 -11.95 -11.98 -11.08
CA HIS A 149 -11.05 -12.81 -10.27
C HIS A 149 -11.58 -12.91 -8.83
N VAL A 150 -12.44 -13.90 -8.57
CA VAL A 150 -13.21 -13.99 -7.31
C VAL A 150 -12.32 -14.13 -6.05
N ASN A 151 -11.16 -14.77 -6.16
CA ASN A 151 -10.19 -14.92 -5.07
C ASN A 151 -8.77 -14.65 -5.59
N PRO A 152 -8.39 -13.39 -5.83
CA PRO A 152 -7.18 -13.07 -6.59
C PRO A 152 -5.89 -13.50 -5.87
N LEU A 153 -5.91 -13.61 -4.53
CA LEU A 153 -4.78 -14.10 -3.75
C LEU A 153 -4.55 -15.62 -3.85
N SER A 154 -5.55 -16.43 -4.20
CA SER A 154 -5.40 -17.90 -4.19
C SER A 154 -4.42 -18.43 -5.23
N ASP A 155 -4.09 -17.63 -6.23
CA ASP A 155 -3.10 -17.94 -7.26
C ASP A 155 -1.65 -17.81 -6.73
N TYR A 156 -1.46 -17.21 -5.54
CA TYR A 156 -0.16 -16.88 -4.95
C TYR A 156 -0.07 -17.38 -3.50
N PRO A 157 0.26 -18.66 -3.27
CA PRO A 157 0.15 -19.29 -1.95
C PRO A 157 0.99 -18.62 -0.85
N LYS A 158 2.21 -18.14 -1.15
CA LYS A 158 3.04 -17.45 -0.15
C LYS A 158 2.52 -16.04 0.13
N VAL A 159 2.02 -15.34 -0.88
CA VAL A 159 1.34 -14.06 -0.68
C VAL A 159 0.08 -14.25 0.17
N GLU A 160 -0.74 -15.25 -0.15
CA GLU A 160 -1.97 -15.55 0.60
C GLU A 160 -1.65 -15.93 2.06
N ALA A 161 -0.64 -16.77 2.27
CA ALA A 161 -0.20 -17.17 3.61
C ALA A 161 0.33 -15.97 4.40
N TYR A 162 1.15 -15.12 3.77
CA TYR A 162 1.59 -13.85 4.34
C TYR A 162 0.41 -12.98 4.76
N TYR A 163 -0.53 -12.72 3.85
CA TYR A 163 -1.67 -11.83 4.11
C TYR A 163 -2.58 -12.36 5.22
N LYS A 164 -2.83 -13.68 5.26
CA LYS A 164 -3.55 -14.32 6.38
C LYS A 164 -2.79 -14.25 7.70
N GLY A 165 -1.46 -14.29 7.66
CA GLY A 165 -0.63 -14.17 8.86
C GLY A 165 -0.63 -12.74 9.41
N ILE A 166 -0.34 -11.75 8.56
CA ILE A 166 -0.18 -10.35 8.96
C ILE A 166 -1.47 -9.75 9.53
N THR A 167 -2.64 -10.21 9.09
CA THR A 167 -3.95 -9.78 9.66
C THR A 167 -4.12 -10.08 11.15
N LYS A 168 -3.26 -10.94 11.73
CA LYS A 168 -3.25 -11.24 13.17
C LYS A 168 -2.44 -10.21 13.96
N GLU A 169 -1.60 -9.41 13.31
CA GLU A 169 -0.91 -8.29 13.94
C GLU A 169 -1.90 -7.17 14.26
N PRO A 170 -2.00 -6.70 15.53
CA PRO A 170 -3.00 -5.70 15.90
C PRO A 170 -2.93 -4.40 15.09
N ALA A 171 -1.72 -3.97 14.72
CA ALA A 171 -1.52 -2.78 13.91
C ALA A 171 -2.08 -2.95 12.49
N ALA A 172 -1.80 -4.08 11.84
CA ALA A 172 -2.32 -4.38 10.51
C ALA A 172 -3.84 -4.58 10.54
N ALA A 173 -4.37 -5.31 11.53
CA ALA A 173 -5.81 -5.52 11.68
C ALA A 173 -6.59 -4.20 11.82
N LYS A 174 -6.04 -3.24 12.58
CA LYS A 174 -6.63 -1.91 12.72
C LYS A 174 -6.68 -1.19 11.37
N VAL A 175 -5.57 -1.14 10.64
CA VAL A 175 -5.48 -0.47 9.32
C VAL A 175 -6.45 -1.12 8.32
N LEU A 176 -6.53 -2.45 8.28
CA LEU A 176 -7.45 -3.17 7.39
C LEU A 176 -8.92 -2.85 7.69
N ALA A 177 -9.29 -2.71 8.96
CA ALA A 177 -10.64 -2.31 9.34
C ALA A 177 -10.97 -0.86 8.92
N GLU A 178 -10.00 0.05 9.04
CA GLU A 178 -10.14 1.44 8.59
C GLU A 178 -10.29 1.52 7.06
N LEU A 179 -9.49 0.74 6.32
CA LEU A 179 -9.58 0.63 4.86
C LEU A 179 -10.91 0.06 4.37
N ASP A 180 -11.40 -1.04 4.97
CA ASP A 180 -12.73 -1.60 4.65
C ASP A 180 -13.84 -0.56 4.90
N SER A 181 -13.77 0.16 6.01
CA SER A 181 -14.73 1.21 6.33
C SER A 181 -14.70 2.35 5.30
N ALA A 182 -13.52 2.80 4.91
CA ALA A 182 -13.33 3.84 3.89
C ALA A 182 -13.81 3.39 2.50
N LEU A 183 -13.44 2.18 2.07
CA LEU A 183 -13.83 1.62 0.79
C LEU A 183 -15.37 1.50 0.68
N ARG A 184 -16.04 1.02 1.74
CA ARG A 184 -17.50 0.95 1.79
C ARG A 184 -18.16 2.31 1.67
N ARG A 185 -17.64 3.35 2.33
CA ARG A 185 -18.13 4.73 2.18
C ARG A 185 -17.99 5.20 0.73
N MET A 186 -16.82 5.00 0.13
CA MET A 186 -16.56 5.41 -1.25
C MET A 186 -17.51 4.70 -2.24
N MET A 187 -17.78 3.41 -2.04
CA MET A 187 -18.66 2.63 -2.92
C MET A 187 -20.15 2.92 -2.70
N ALA A 188 -20.55 3.51 -1.57
CA ALA A 188 -21.94 3.81 -1.25
C ALA A 188 -22.47 5.07 -1.95
N GLY A 189 -21.58 5.94 -2.46
CA GLY A 189 -21.93 7.22 -3.11
C GLY A 189 -22.12 8.33 -2.10
#